data_AF-A0A522F128-F1
#
_entry.id   AF-A0A522F128-F1
#
_cell.length_a   1.000
_cell.length_b   1.000
_cell.length_c   1.000
_cell.angle_alpha   90.00
_cell.angle_beta   90.00
_cell.angle_gamma   90.00
#
_symmetry.space_group_name_H-M   'P 1'
#
loop_
_entity.id
_entity.type
_entity.pdbx_description
1 polymer ?
#
loop_
_entity_poly.entity_id
_entity_poly.type
_entity_poly.pdbx_seq_one_letter_code
_entity_poly.pdbx_strand_id
1 'polypeptide(L)' 'MIKSFDSYLSGSGKSMKRSAIRGILAHLHKPGMISFAGGLPAPETFEVNDLEEAVYFCL' A
#
# COMPACT_ATOMS: atom_id res chain seq x y z
N MET A 1 -29.03 2.73 4.57
CA MET A 1 -27.65 3.12 4.88
C MET A 1 -27.37 2.76 6.34
N ILE A 2 -26.47 1.82 6.60
CA ILE A 2 -26.11 1.41 7.96
C ILE A 2 -25.24 2.52 8.58
N LYS A 3 -25.58 2.95 9.80
CA LYS A 3 -24.94 4.09 10.47
C LYS A 3 -23.64 3.73 11.20
N SER A 4 -23.51 2.50 11.71
CA SER A 4 -22.29 1.99 12.35
C SER A 4 -22.29 0.46 12.43
N PHE A 5 -21.09 -0.13 12.40
CA PHE A 5 -20.84 -1.56 12.62
C PHE A 5 -20.09 -1.85 13.94
N ASP A 6 -19.86 -0.84 14.78
CA ASP A 6 -18.96 -0.95 15.94
C ASP A 6 -19.39 -2.03 16.94
N SER A 7 -20.70 -2.29 17.06
CA SER A 7 -21.24 -3.36 17.90
C SER A 7 -20.86 -4.77 17.42
N TYR A 8 -20.61 -4.94 16.11
CA TYR A 8 -20.32 -6.22 15.48
C TYR A 8 -18.81 -6.51 15.35
N LEU A 9 -17.96 -5.52 15.61
CA LEU A 9 -16.50 -5.70 15.56
C LEU A 9 -16.00 -6.51 16.76
N SER A 10 -15.09 -7.45 16.49
CA SER A 10 -14.34 -8.18 17.52
C SER A 10 -13.40 -7.24 18.29
N GLY A 11 -12.89 -7.70 19.43
CA GLY A 11 -11.93 -6.94 20.23
C GLY A 11 -10.71 -6.47 19.43
N SER A 12 -10.14 -7.37 18.60
CA SER A 12 -9.03 -7.04 17.70
C SER A 12 -9.41 -5.98 16.69
N GLY A 13 -10.59 -6.11 16.05
CA GLY A 13 -11.09 -5.14 15.08
C GLY A 13 -11.28 -3.74 15.67
N LYS A 14 -11.78 -3.64 16.90
CA LYS A 14 -11.90 -2.36 17.64
C LYS A 14 -10.55 -1.75 18.01
N SER A 15 -9.53 -2.58 18.23
CA SER A 15 -8.18 -2.14 18.60
C SER A 15 -7.30 -1.72 17.42
N MET A 16 -7.71 -2.04 16.18
CA MET A 16 -6.94 -1.70 14.99
C MET A 16 -6.78 -0.18 14.86
N LYS A 17 -5.54 0.27 14.66
CA LYS A 17 -5.21 1.68 14.45
C LYS A 17 -4.87 1.93 12.98
N ARG A 18 -5.15 3.15 12.50
CA ARG A 18 -4.69 3.57 11.18
C ARG A 18 -3.16 3.68 11.15
N SER A 19 -2.56 3.26 10.04
CA SER A 19 -1.11 3.43 9.81
C SER A 19 -0.80 4.91 9.54
N ALA A 20 0.03 5.50 10.39
CA ALA A 20 0.52 6.88 10.19
C ALA A 20 1.38 6.98 8.92
N ILE A 21 2.21 5.96 8.65
CA ILE A 21 3.06 5.87 7.46
C ILE A 21 2.21 5.95 6.18
N ARG A 22 1.09 5.24 6.10
CA ARG A 22 0.20 5.28 4.93
C ARG A 22 -0.39 6.67 4.67
N GLY A 23 -0.62 7.46 5.73
CA GLY A 23 -1.05 8.85 5.58
C GLY A 23 0.03 9.74 4.94
N ILE A 24 1.30 9.47 5.22
CA ILE A 24 2.43 10.16 4.60
C ILE A 24 2.56 9.74 3.13
N LEU A 25 2.39 8.44 2.83
CA LEU A 25 2.47 7.90 1.45
C LEU A 25 1.53 8.64 0.47
N ALA A 26 0.35 9.07 0.93
CA ALA A 26 -0.61 9.81 0.09
C ALA A 26 -0.04 11.12 -0.49
N HIS A 27 1.04 11.64 0.09
CA HIS A 27 1.66 12.88 -0.34
C HIS A 27 2.89 12.66 -1.24
N LEU A 28 3.38 11.41 -1.41
CA LEU A 28 4.62 11.07 -2.11
C LEU A 28 4.76 11.65 -3.52
N HIS A 29 3.64 11.79 -4.23
CA HIS A 29 3.62 12.27 -5.61
C HIS A 29 3.52 13.80 -5.75
N LYS A 30 3.56 14.56 -4.64
CA LYS A 30 3.53 16.01 -4.69
C LYS A 30 4.77 16.55 -5.44
N PRO A 31 4.61 17.40 -6.46
CA PRO A 31 5.74 17.99 -7.18
C PRO A 31 6.73 18.69 -6.23
N GLY A 32 8.02 18.49 -6.46
CA GLY A 32 9.10 19.08 -5.66
C GLY A 32 9.37 18.41 -4.31
N MET A 33 8.61 17.37 -3.94
CA MET A 33 8.85 16.65 -2.70
C MET A 33 9.97 15.62 -2.86
N ILE A 34 10.89 15.59 -1.89
CA ILE A 34 11.95 14.58 -1.79
C ILE A 34 11.66 13.73 -0.55
N SER A 35 11.47 12.42 -0.74
CA SER A 35 11.24 11.47 0.36
C SER A 35 12.51 10.68 0.66
N PHE A 36 13.04 10.85 1.87
CA PHE A 36 14.07 9.97 2.45
C PHE A 36 13.47 8.83 3.28
N ALA A 37 12.14 8.74 3.36
CA ALA A 37 11.49 7.60 3.99
C ALA A 37 11.72 6.34 3.15
N GLY A 38 11.95 5.21 3.83
CA GLY A 38 12.16 3.91 3.19
C GLY A 38 10.88 3.07 3.04
N GLY A 39 11.06 1.84 2.56
CA GLY A 39 9.97 0.86 2.46
C GLY A 39 9.24 0.82 1.12
N LEU A 40 9.69 1.61 0.14
CA LEU A 40 9.29 1.50 -1.26
C LEU A 40 10.54 1.25 -2.11
N PRO A 41 10.66 0.11 -2.81
CA PRO A 41 11.73 -0.10 -3.78
C PRO A 41 11.57 0.86 -4.97
N ALA A 42 12.68 1.16 -5.63
CA ALA A 42 12.67 1.99 -6.83
C ALA A 42 12.01 1.22 -8.00
N PRO A 43 11.11 1.83 -8.79
CA PRO A 43 10.43 1.17 -9.91
C PRO A 43 11.37 0.46 -10.90
N GLU A 44 12.57 1.01 -11.09
CA GLU A 44 13.58 0.50 -12.02
C GLU A 44 14.24 -0.78 -11.53
N THR A 45 14.09 -1.12 -10.24
CA THR A 45 14.62 -2.37 -9.67
C THR A 45 13.70 -3.57 -9.89
N PHE A 46 12.52 -3.36 -10.46
CA PHE A 46 11.61 -4.45 -10.78
C PHE A 46 11.91 -5.01 -12.18
N GLU A 47 12.23 -6.31 -12.25
CA GLU A 47 12.45 -7.06 -13.49
C GLU A 47 11.11 -7.43 -14.15
N VAL A 48 10.37 -6.41 -14.61
CA VAL A 48 9.01 -6.57 -15.14
C VAL A 48 8.98 -7.44 -16.40
N ASN A 49 9.98 -7.32 -17.28
CA ASN A 49 10.05 -8.10 -18.52
C ASN A 49 10.14 -9.61 -18.25
N ASP A 50 10.98 -10.01 -17.29
CA ASP A 50 11.17 -11.41 -16.93
C ASP A 50 9.90 -11.99 -16.31
N LEU A 51 9.20 -11.19 -15.50
CA LEU A 51 7.89 -11.55 -14.95
C LEU A 51 6.83 -11.69 -16.05
N GLU A 52 6.80 -10.78 -17.03
CA GLU A 52 5.89 -10.86 -18.17
C GLU A 52 6.14 -12.13 -18.99
N GLU A 53 7.39 -12.43 -19.31
CA GLU A 53 7.77 -13.65 -20.04
C GLU A 53 7.32 -14.92 -19.31
N ALA A 54 7.53 -14.99 -17.99
CA ALA A 54 7.10 -16.13 -17.18
C ALA A 54 5.57 -16.31 -17.17
N VAL A 55 4.80 -15.21 -17.13
CA VAL A 55 3.33 -15.26 -17.18
C VAL A 55 2.86 -15.75 -18.55
N TYR A 56 3.45 -15.29 -19.65
CA TYR A 56 3.08 -15.72 -20.99
C TYR A 56 3.48 -17.18 -21.28
N PHE A 57 4.57 -17.67 -20.72
CA PHE A 57 4.98 -19.07 -20.87
C PHE A 57 4.01 -20.07 -20.17
N CYS A 58 3.25 -19.60 -19.19
CA CYS A 58 2.27 -20.40 -18.45
C CYS A 58 0.85 -20.38 -19.04
N LEU A 59 0.60 -19.67 -20.15
CA LEU A 59 -0.69 -19.57 -20.85
C LEU A 59 -0.68 -20.32 -22.18
#